data_AF-A0A151IRE8-F1
#
_entry.id   AF-A0A151IRE8-F1
#
_cell.length_a   1.000
_cell.length_b   1.000
_cell.length_c   1.000
_cell.angle_alpha   90.00
_cell.angle_beta   90.00
_cell.angle_gamma   90.00
#
_symmetry.space_group_name_H-M   'P 1'
#
loop_
_entity.id
_entity.type
_entity.pdbx_description
1 polymer ?
#
loop_
_entity_poly.entity_id
_entity_poly.type
_entity_poly.pdbx_seq_one_letter_code
_entity_poly.pdbx_strand_id
1 'polypeptide(L)'
;MIEVLINIDGLPLSKSSSSQIYPILCSLYSNPTEVTVVGIYHGYENPANANEFLIQFVNEAIDFTLNGISISLRENIEKDRYINFLCLHIAVTIFSNEKYIQKYADYAHLLLTYFVQNFGKLYGKENISHNVHGLIHVYDDIQIFGNFSRYSAFPFENFLQSLKNLPRKHEKPLQQIVKRIKELDRTFYSKEQVNQENFSYKQEHFEGPVPNQNIQFKKLILEKILFNIGSLSDSFCYLTNGNIMKIENILVKKDIYVYGRIFLESNNLFPHPCDSSILNIYIAKNLGEYSIRSVQDIQNKMIAFIQEEGFIFFPLLH
;
A
#
# COMPACT_ATOMS: atom_id res chain seq x y z
N MET A 1 24.64 18.55 5.11
CA MET A 1 23.79 19.06 4.02
C MET A 1 22.40 18.51 4.27
N ILE A 2 21.33 19.30 4.13
CA ILE A 2 19.95 18.82 4.34
C ILE A 2 19.40 18.42 2.98
N GLU A 3 19.00 17.17 2.84
CA GLU A 3 18.46 16.60 1.61
C GLU A 3 16.92 16.50 1.74
N VAL A 4 16.20 16.97 0.74
CA VAL A 4 14.72 17.06 0.75
C VAL A 4 14.14 16.41 -0.50
N LEU A 5 13.01 15.74 -0.32
CA LEU A 5 12.19 15.17 -1.40
C LEU A 5 11.00 16.10 -1.63
N ILE A 6 10.75 16.48 -2.87
CA ILE A 6 9.67 17.39 -3.24
C ILE A 6 8.74 16.69 -4.24
N ASN A 7 7.44 16.73 -3.97
CA ASN A 7 6.39 16.25 -4.89
C ASN A 7 5.34 17.34 -5.08
N ILE A 8 4.90 17.50 -6.32
CA ILE A 8 3.86 18.45 -6.72
C ILE A 8 2.92 17.68 -7.63
N ASP A 9 1.70 17.45 -7.17
CA ASP A 9 0.69 16.75 -7.95
C ASP A 9 -0.69 17.41 -7.79
N GLY A 10 -1.54 17.27 -8.81
CA GLY A 10 -2.86 17.88 -8.87
C GLY A 10 -3.91 17.02 -8.16
N LEU A 11 -4.62 17.60 -7.21
CA LEU A 11 -5.62 16.91 -6.41
C LEU A 11 -7.01 17.53 -6.58
N PRO A 12 -7.96 16.85 -7.26
CA PRO A 12 -9.32 17.34 -7.43
C PRO A 12 -10.11 17.27 -6.13
N LEU A 13 -10.80 18.37 -5.79
CA LEU A 13 -11.54 18.53 -4.53
C LEU A 13 -13.03 18.20 -4.65
N SER A 14 -13.57 18.11 -5.86
CA SER A 14 -14.97 17.81 -6.12
C SER A 14 -15.12 17.03 -7.42
N LYS A 15 -16.14 16.17 -7.49
CA LYS A 15 -16.51 15.46 -8.72
C LYS A 15 -17.45 16.29 -9.62
N SER A 16 -18.11 17.29 -9.04
CA SER A 16 -19.14 18.13 -9.70
C SER A 16 -18.71 19.58 -9.93
N SER A 17 -17.47 19.94 -9.54
CA SER A 17 -16.87 21.24 -9.87
C SER A 17 -15.41 21.07 -10.27
N SER A 18 -14.90 21.95 -11.11
CA SER A 18 -13.50 21.94 -11.58
C SER A 18 -12.48 22.39 -10.50
N SER A 19 -12.87 22.43 -9.23
CA SER A 19 -12.01 22.88 -8.14
C SER A 19 -10.92 21.84 -7.84
N GLN A 20 -9.66 22.26 -7.90
CA GLN A 20 -8.49 21.42 -7.64
C GLN A 20 -7.46 22.17 -6.80
N ILE A 21 -6.60 21.43 -6.11
CA ILE A 21 -5.42 21.98 -5.43
C ILE A 21 -4.15 21.34 -5.93
N TYR A 22 -3.06 22.10 -5.88
CA TYR A 22 -1.71 21.63 -6.16
C TYR A 22 -0.86 21.88 -4.91
N PRO A 23 -0.79 20.93 -3.98
CA PRO A 23 0.11 21.02 -2.85
C PRO A 23 1.56 20.78 -3.30
N ILE A 24 2.46 21.60 -2.76
CA ILE A 24 3.90 21.35 -2.77
C ILE A 24 4.19 20.61 -1.48
N LEU A 25 4.48 19.32 -1.64
CA LEU A 25 4.77 18.40 -0.56
C LEU A 25 6.28 18.24 -0.42
N CYS A 26 6.76 18.25 0.81
CA CYS A 26 8.16 18.12 1.15
C CYS A 26 8.34 17.08 2.26
N SER A 27 9.32 16.21 2.13
CA SER A 27 9.83 15.40 3.24
C SER A 27 11.35 15.48 3.31
N LEU A 28 11.91 15.28 4.50
CA LEU A 28 13.36 15.14 4.63
C LEU A 28 13.77 13.78 4.07
N TYR A 29 14.88 13.72 3.34
CA TYR A 29 15.42 12.44 2.85
C TYR A 29 15.70 11.46 4.01
N SER A 30 16.08 11.98 5.17
CA SER A 30 16.28 11.20 6.41
C SER A 30 14.98 10.71 7.05
N ASN A 31 13.82 11.26 6.69
CA ASN A 31 12.51 10.80 7.13
C ASN A 31 11.44 10.95 6.01
N PRO A 32 11.52 10.13 4.96
CA PRO A 32 10.74 10.32 3.73
C PRO A 32 9.25 10.04 3.94
N THR A 33 8.89 9.34 5.02
CA THR A 33 7.50 9.03 5.40
C THR A 33 6.77 10.19 6.07
N GLU A 34 7.50 11.21 6.55
CA GLU A 34 6.92 12.39 7.18
C GLU A 34 6.83 13.52 6.16
N VAL A 35 5.70 13.54 5.45
CA VAL A 35 5.40 14.51 4.41
C VAL A 35 4.71 15.73 5.02
N THR A 36 5.26 16.91 4.76
CA THR A 36 4.73 18.20 5.19
C THR A 36 4.33 19.03 3.97
N VAL A 37 3.27 19.83 4.13
CA VAL A 37 2.87 20.80 3.10
C VAL A 37 3.62 22.10 3.27
N VAL A 38 4.37 22.51 2.26
CA VAL A 38 5.12 23.77 2.28
C VAL A 38 4.46 24.86 1.42
N GLY A 39 3.58 24.47 0.50
CA GLY A 39 2.77 25.39 -0.30
C GLY A 39 1.51 24.71 -0.83
N ILE A 40 0.45 25.47 -1.07
CA ILE A 40 -0.78 24.97 -1.71
C ILE A 40 -1.29 26.03 -2.67
N TYR A 41 -1.44 25.65 -3.93
CA TYR A 41 -2.21 26.41 -4.90
C TYR A 41 -3.64 25.83 -5.00
N HIS A 42 -4.63 26.70 -5.17
CA HIS A 42 -6.04 26.33 -5.39
C HIS A 42 -6.54 27.11 -6.59
N GLY A 43 -7.18 26.38 -7.51
CA GLY A 43 -7.76 26.96 -8.71
C GLY A 43 -8.98 26.16 -9.15
N TYR A 44 -9.79 26.80 -9.99
CA TYR A 44 -10.84 26.13 -10.77
C TYR A 44 -10.32 25.64 -12.13
N GLU A 45 -9.04 25.90 -12.38
CA GLU A 45 -8.22 25.55 -13.54
C GLU A 45 -6.80 25.29 -13.06
N ASN A 46 -6.01 24.57 -13.86
CA ASN A 46 -4.60 24.32 -13.60
C ASN A 46 -3.81 25.65 -13.61
N PRO A 47 -2.66 25.75 -12.92
CA PRO A 47 -1.78 26.92 -13.06
C PRO A 47 -1.51 27.19 -14.55
N ALA A 48 -1.64 28.47 -14.95
CA ALA A 48 -1.88 28.89 -16.34
C ALA A 48 -0.84 28.48 -17.39
N ASN A 49 0.35 27.99 -17.02
CA ASN A 49 1.13 27.12 -17.91
C ASN A 49 2.03 26.15 -17.12
N ALA A 50 1.42 25.06 -16.64
CA ALA A 50 2.10 23.80 -16.33
C ALA A 50 1.76 22.71 -17.37
N ASN A 51 1.29 23.11 -18.55
CA ASN A 51 0.53 22.25 -19.48
C ASN A 51 0.55 22.68 -20.96
N GLU A 52 1.49 23.51 -21.40
CA GLU A 52 2.24 23.23 -22.64
C GLU A 52 3.08 21.93 -22.46
N PHE A 53 3.33 21.60 -21.18
CA PHE A 53 4.17 20.55 -20.62
C PHE A 53 3.59 19.12 -20.62
N LEU A 54 2.27 18.88 -20.71
CA LEU A 54 1.68 17.52 -20.66
C LEU A 54 0.89 17.11 -21.92
N ILE A 55 0.95 17.89 -23.01
CA ILE A 55 -0.03 17.74 -24.10
C ILE A 55 0.15 16.48 -24.97
N GLN A 56 1.38 15.95 -25.12
CA GLN A 56 1.59 14.64 -25.75
C GLN A 56 1.17 13.46 -24.86
N PHE A 57 1.35 13.58 -23.54
CA PHE A 57 0.93 12.58 -22.55
C PHE A 57 -0.60 12.47 -22.42
N VAL A 58 -1.30 13.60 -22.52
CA VAL A 58 -2.76 13.68 -22.53
C VAL A 58 -3.36 12.97 -23.76
N ASN A 59 -2.69 13.01 -24.91
CA ASN A 59 -3.19 12.34 -26.12
C ASN A 59 -3.04 10.80 -26.05
N GLU A 60 -1.97 10.28 -25.45
CA GLU A 60 -1.82 8.84 -25.16
C GLU A 60 -2.83 8.36 -24.09
N ALA A 61 -3.06 9.15 -23.03
CA ALA A 61 -4.03 8.81 -21.99
C ALA A 61 -5.49 8.79 -22.47
N ILE A 62 -5.84 9.60 -23.48
CA ILE A 62 -7.18 9.65 -24.08
C ILE A 62 -7.49 8.37 -24.88
N ASP A 63 -6.52 7.78 -25.59
CA ASP A 63 -6.72 6.53 -26.33
C ASP A 63 -6.97 5.33 -25.39
N PHE A 64 -6.25 5.29 -24.26
CA PHE A 64 -6.49 4.32 -23.17
C PHE A 64 -7.84 4.52 -22.44
N THR A 65 -8.37 5.74 -22.44
CA THR A 65 -9.62 6.11 -21.74
C THR A 65 -10.88 5.79 -22.55
N LEU A 66 -10.81 5.84 -23.88
CA LEU A 66 -11.99 5.69 -24.75
C LEU A 66 -12.32 4.23 -25.10
N ASN A 67 -11.33 3.33 -25.11
CA ASN A 67 -11.55 1.92 -25.43
C ASN A 67 -11.55 0.98 -24.21
N GLY A 68 -11.22 1.51 -23.02
CA GLY A 68 -11.35 0.84 -21.72
C GLY A 68 -10.35 -0.31 -21.46
N ILE A 69 -10.16 -0.63 -20.17
CA ILE A 69 -9.53 -1.87 -19.70
C ILE A 69 -10.57 -2.60 -18.84
N SER A 70 -11.05 -3.73 -19.32
CA SER A 70 -11.85 -4.68 -18.53
C SER A 70 -10.91 -5.62 -17.79
N ILE A 71 -10.80 -5.47 -16.47
CA ILE A 71 -10.13 -6.48 -15.62
C ILE A 71 -11.16 -7.56 -15.32
N SER A 72 -11.21 -8.55 -16.19
CA SER A 72 -11.53 -9.92 -15.82
C SER A 72 -10.23 -10.71 -15.96
N LEU A 73 -9.56 -11.01 -14.83
CA LEU A 73 -8.50 -12.02 -14.84
C LEU A 73 -9.16 -13.39 -14.85
N ARG A 74 -9.64 -13.81 -16.02
CA ARG A 74 -9.77 -15.21 -16.43
C ARG A 74 -9.76 -15.28 -17.96
N GLU A 75 -8.94 -16.22 -18.42
CA GLU A 75 -8.77 -16.77 -19.77
C GLU A 75 -7.78 -16.08 -20.75
N ASN A 76 -6.68 -16.82 -20.98
CA ASN A 76 -5.67 -16.72 -22.04
C ASN A 76 -4.70 -15.51 -22.05
N ILE A 77 -4.00 -15.29 -20.93
CA ILE A 77 -2.65 -14.73 -21.02
C ILE A 77 -1.71 -15.86 -21.42
N GLU A 78 -0.98 -15.70 -22.53
CA GLU A 78 0.09 -16.64 -22.90
C GLU A 78 1.06 -16.80 -21.74
N LYS A 79 1.41 -18.05 -21.44
CA LYS A 79 2.20 -18.42 -20.25
C LYS A 79 3.45 -17.56 -20.06
N ASP A 80 4.11 -17.21 -21.15
CA ASP A 80 5.34 -16.41 -21.13
C ASP A 80 5.11 -14.95 -20.73
N ARG A 81 3.98 -14.34 -21.14
CA ARG A 81 3.59 -12.98 -20.72
C ARG A 81 3.23 -12.95 -19.24
N TYR A 82 2.55 -13.98 -18.75
CA TYR A 82 2.23 -14.10 -17.33
C TYR A 82 3.49 -14.24 -16.46
N ILE A 83 4.42 -15.11 -16.87
CA ILE A 83 5.71 -15.26 -16.18
C ILE A 83 6.50 -13.95 -16.21
N ASN A 84 6.54 -13.24 -17.34
CA ASN A 84 7.24 -11.97 -17.43
C ASN A 84 6.65 -10.94 -16.46
N PHE A 85 5.32 -10.84 -16.39
CA PHE A 85 4.65 -9.99 -15.41
C PHE A 85 4.98 -10.38 -13.96
N LEU A 86 5.02 -11.67 -13.65
CA LEU A 86 5.41 -12.14 -12.31
C LEU A 86 6.84 -11.74 -11.95
N CYS A 87 7.79 -11.79 -12.89
CA CYS A 87 9.17 -11.32 -12.66
C CYS A 87 9.18 -9.85 -12.22
N LEU A 88 8.43 -8.98 -12.90
CA LEU A 88 8.30 -7.57 -12.52
C LEU A 88 7.68 -7.41 -11.13
N HIS A 89 6.55 -8.08 -10.89
CA HIS A 89 5.83 -8.01 -9.61
C HIS A 89 6.71 -8.44 -8.42
N ILE A 90 7.43 -9.55 -8.56
CA ILE A 90 8.29 -10.10 -7.51
C ILE A 90 9.46 -9.14 -7.24
N ALA A 91 10.12 -8.64 -8.28
CA ALA A 91 11.22 -7.70 -8.12
C ALA A 91 10.77 -6.41 -7.41
N VAL A 92 9.65 -5.82 -7.82
CA VAL A 92 9.10 -4.62 -7.18
C VAL A 92 8.70 -4.88 -5.73
N THR A 93 8.17 -6.06 -5.42
CA THR A 93 7.81 -6.47 -4.06
C THR A 93 9.05 -6.62 -3.18
N ILE A 94 10.12 -7.22 -3.70
CA ILE A 94 11.41 -7.34 -3.00
C ILE A 94 11.97 -5.95 -2.70
N PHE A 95 12.03 -5.07 -3.69
CA PHE A 95 12.56 -3.70 -3.55
C PHE A 95 11.69 -2.76 -2.71
N SER A 96 10.44 -3.13 -2.43
CA SER A 96 9.57 -2.41 -1.50
C SER A 96 9.79 -2.79 -0.03
N ASN A 97 10.57 -3.83 0.28
CA ASN A 97 10.72 -4.33 1.65
C ASN A 97 12.20 -4.52 2.05
N GLU A 98 12.67 -3.80 3.07
CA GLU A 98 14.09 -3.86 3.49
C GLU A 98 14.58 -5.27 3.80
N LYS A 99 13.75 -6.12 4.44
CA LYS A 99 14.13 -7.50 4.78
C LYS A 99 14.28 -8.37 3.53
N TYR A 100 13.50 -8.10 2.49
CA TYR A 100 13.62 -8.80 1.21
C TYR A 100 14.79 -8.29 0.39
N ILE A 101 15.06 -6.98 0.38
CA ILE A 101 16.25 -6.41 -0.28
C ILE A 101 17.51 -7.11 0.22
N GLN A 102 17.69 -7.18 1.55
CA GLN A 102 18.87 -7.80 2.16
C GLN A 102 19.10 -9.27 1.75
N LYS A 103 18.02 -9.99 1.43
CA LYS A 103 18.07 -11.43 1.10
C LYS A 103 18.06 -11.72 -0.39
N TYR A 104 17.37 -10.90 -1.18
CA TYR A 104 16.95 -11.23 -2.53
C TYR A 104 17.18 -10.11 -3.55
N ALA A 105 17.91 -9.04 -3.21
CA ALA A 105 18.15 -7.92 -4.13
C ALA A 105 18.78 -8.38 -5.46
N ASP A 106 19.79 -9.24 -5.43
CA ASP A 106 20.45 -9.74 -6.63
C ASP A 106 19.48 -10.57 -7.50
N TYR A 107 18.62 -11.36 -6.85
CA TYR A 107 17.59 -12.11 -7.55
C TYR A 107 16.55 -11.18 -8.19
N ALA A 108 16.10 -10.14 -7.49
CA ALA A 108 15.22 -9.12 -8.05
C ALA A 108 15.83 -8.39 -9.25
N HIS A 109 17.14 -8.14 -9.23
CA HIS A 109 17.86 -7.58 -10.39
C HIS A 109 17.84 -8.52 -11.60
N LEU A 110 18.09 -9.81 -11.38
CA LEU A 110 17.98 -10.82 -12.44
C LEU A 110 16.56 -10.89 -13.01
N LEU A 111 15.53 -10.79 -12.16
CA LEU A 111 14.14 -10.77 -12.59
C LEU A 111 13.79 -9.54 -13.44
N LEU A 112 14.24 -8.33 -13.07
CA LEU A 112 14.03 -7.13 -13.89
C LEU A 112 14.80 -7.21 -15.20
N THR A 113 16.04 -7.70 -15.18
CA THR A 113 16.84 -7.91 -16.39
C THR A 113 16.13 -8.88 -17.34
N TYR A 114 15.64 -10.01 -16.81
CA TYR A 114 14.85 -10.97 -17.57
C TYR A 114 13.57 -10.33 -18.13
N PHE A 115 12.88 -9.52 -17.33
CA PHE A 115 11.67 -8.80 -17.74
C PHE A 115 11.94 -7.92 -18.96
N VAL A 116 12.95 -7.04 -18.89
CA VAL A 116 13.28 -6.10 -19.96
C VAL A 116 13.75 -6.84 -21.22
N GLN A 117 14.59 -7.86 -21.08
CA GLN A 117 15.10 -8.64 -22.22
C GLN A 117 13.99 -9.37 -22.99
N ASN A 118 13.00 -9.90 -22.27
CA ASN A 118 11.87 -10.58 -22.90
C ASN A 118 10.74 -9.63 -23.29
N PHE A 119 10.71 -8.41 -22.75
CA PHE A 119 9.66 -7.43 -23.04
C PHE A 119 9.51 -7.18 -24.54
N GLY A 120 10.59 -6.88 -25.25
CA GLY A 120 10.54 -6.61 -26.69
C GLY A 120 10.10 -7.81 -27.53
N LYS A 121 10.33 -9.04 -27.06
CA LYS A 121 9.89 -10.26 -27.74
C LYS A 121 8.40 -10.53 -27.53
N LEU A 122 7.92 -10.30 -26.31
CA LEU A 122 6.56 -10.65 -25.88
C LEU A 122 5.53 -9.57 -26.18
N TYR A 123 5.95 -8.30 -26.15
CA TYR A 123 5.10 -7.13 -26.27
C TYR A 123 5.45 -6.26 -27.48
N GLY A 124 6.52 -6.56 -28.22
CA GLY A 124 6.98 -5.77 -29.37
C GLY A 124 8.16 -4.85 -29.03
N LYS A 125 9.16 -4.76 -29.93
CA LYS A 125 10.39 -3.98 -29.69
C LYS A 125 10.10 -2.48 -29.66
N GLU A 126 9.12 -2.05 -30.43
CA GLU A 126 8.57 -0.70 -30.50
C GLU A 126 8.00 -0.21 -29.16
N ASN A 127 7.60 -1.14 -28.27
CA ASN A 127 7.03 -0.83 -26.97
C ASN A 127 8.08 -0.74 -25.85
N ILE A 128 9.36 -0.95 -26.15
CA ILE A 128 10.45 -0.73 -25.18
C ILE A 128 10.70 0.78 -25.07
N SER A 129 9.95 1.42 -24.18
CA SER A 129 10.21 2.82 -23.83
C SER A 129 11.45 2.94 -22.92
N HIS A 130 11.94 4.17 -22.76
CA HIS A 130 13.00 4.49 -21.78
C HIS A 130 12.63 4.01 -20.37
N ASN A 131 11.35 4.08 -19.98
CA ASN A 131 10.89 3.64 -18.66
C ASN A 131 11.04 2.13 -18.48
N VAL A 132 10.78 1.34 -19.53
CA VAL A 132 10.99 -0.12 -19.50
C VAL A 132 12.47 -0.45 -19.39
N HIS A 133 13.33 0.26 -20.13
CA HIS A 133 14.78 0.08 -20.04
C HIS A 133 15.33 0.49 -18.66
N GLY A 134 14.82 1.61 -18.11
CA GLY A 134 15.20 2.15 -16.82
C GLY A 134 15.01 1.19 -15.65
N LEU A 135 14.12 0.20 -15.78
CA LEU A 135 13.95 -0.86 -14.77
C LEU A 135 15.24 -1.64 -14.47
N ILE A 136 16.19 -1.72 -15.41
CA ILE A 136 17.48 -2.38 -15.17
C ILE A 136 18.30 -1.63 -14.11
N HIS A 137 18.23 -0.29 -14.11
CA HIS A 137 19.01 0.59 -13.24
C HIS A 137 18.41 0.75 -11.85
N VAL A 138 17.15 0.34 -11.66
CA VAL A 138 16.48 0.37 -10.35
C VAL A 138 17.28 -0.37 -9.29
N TYR A 139 17.97 -1.46 -9.62
CA TYR A 139 18.81 -2.15 -8.65
C TYR A 139 19.94 -1.27 -8.13
N ASP A 140 20.61 -0.52 -9.00
CA ASP A 140 21.68 0.41 -8.62
C ASP A 140 21.12 1.51 -7.71
N ASP A 141 19.94 2.04 -8.05
CA ASP A 141 19.23 3.01 -7.20
C ASP A 141 18.88 2.43 -5.82
N ILE A 142 18.46 1.17 -5.74
CA ILE A 142 18.18 0.50 -4.46
C ILE A 142 19.45 0.36 -3.60
N GLN A 143 20.60 0.07 -4.22
CA GLN A 143 21.87 0.00 -3.49
C GLN A 143 22.30 1.35 -2.91
N ILE A 144 21.97 2.45 -3.60
CA ILE A 144 22.33 3.81 -3.20
C ILE A 144 21.32 4.39 -2.21
N PHE A 145 20.03 4.29 -2.51
CA PHE A 145 18.96 5.02 -1.82
C PHE A 145 18.13 4.17 -0.85
N GLY A 146 18.31 2.84 -0.85
CA GLY A 146 17.55 1.91 0.00
C GLY A 146 16.23 1.48 -0.64
N ASN A 147 15.22 1.14 0.15
CA ASN A 147 13.94 0.65 -0.39
C ASN A 147 13.15 1.72 -1.18
N PHE A 148 12.15 1.29 -1.95
CA PHE A 148 11.30 2.22 -2.70
C PHE A 148 10.57 3.25 -1.83
N SER A 149 10.21 2.94 -0.59
CA SER A 149 9.54 3.91 0.29
C SER A 149 10.39 5.15 0.58
N ARG A 150 11.71 5.09 0.35
CA ARG A 150 12.62 6.21 0.60
C ARG A 150 12.70 7.23 -0.51
N TYR A 151 12.38 6.86 -1.75
CA TYR A 151 12.54 7.76 -2.90
C TYR A 151 11.45 7.64 -3.97
N SER A 152 10.46 6.77 -3.78
CA SER A 152 9.24 6.69 -4.59
C SER A 152 8.23 7.77 -4.20
N ALA A 153 7.25 8.01 -5.07
CA ALA A 153 6.15 8.92 -4.84
C ALA A 153 5.08 8.40 -3.85
N PHE A 154 5.15 7.15 -3.39
CA PHE A 154 4.10 6.53 -2.54
C PHE A 154 3.72 7.34 -1.28
N PRO A 155 4.65 7.91 -0.51
CA PRO A 155 4.30 8.73 0.65
C PRO A 155 3.49 9.98 0.25
N PHE A 156 3.81 10.55 -0.91
CA PHE A 156 3.12 11.72 -1.44
C PHE A 156 1.70 11.37 -1.91
N GLU A 157 1.51 10.26 -2.63
CA GLU A 157 0.19 9.76 -3.02
C GLU A 157 -0.73 9.52 -1.82
N ASN A 158 -0.22 8.88 -0.78
CA ASN A 158 -0.97 8.65 0.46
C ASN A 158 -1.34 9.98 1.14
N PHE A 159 -0.43 10.95 1.14
CA PHE A 159 -0.68 12.27 1.71
C PHE A 159 -1.69 13.08 0.89
N LEU A 160 -1.61 13.04 -0.44
CA LEU A 160 -2.59 13.64 -1.35
C LEU A 160 -4.00 13.08 -1.08
N GLN A 161 -4.11 11.76 -0.94
CA GLN A 161 -5.38 11.13 -0.58
C GLN A 161 -5.92 11.62 0.77
N SER A 162 -5.05 11.86 1.76
CA SER A 162 -5.45 12.43 3.05
C SER A 162 -5.95 13.89 2.93
N LEU A 163 -5.26 14.72 2.14
CA LEU A 163 -5.65 16.11 1.86
C LEU A 163 -7.02 16.19 1.20
N LYS A 164 -7.32 15.25 0.29
CA LYS A 164 -8.58 15.18 -0.46
C LYS A 164 -9.78 15.02 0.46
N ASN A 165 -9.60 14.38 1.61
CA ASN A 165 -10.66 14.08 2.57
C ASN A 165 -10.85 15.18 3.63
N LEU A 166 -10.03 16.23 3.64
CA LEU A 166 -10.13 17.32 4.62
C LEU A 166 -11.31 18.28 4.39
N PRO A 167 -11.63 18.71 3.16
CA PRO A 167 -12.79 19.57 2.92
C PRO A 167 -14.08 18.80 3.18
N ARG A 168 -14.95 19.35 4.04
CA ARG A 168 -16.24 18.73 4.39
C ARG A 168 -17.41 19.30 3.58
N LYS A 169 -17.23 20.50 3.02
CA LYS A 169 -18.21 21.20 2.16
C LYS A 169 -17.49 21.79 0.96
N HIS A 170 -18.20 22.01 -0.14
CA HIS A 170 -17.63 22.54 -1.38
C HIS A 170 -17.23 24.02 -1.32
N GLU A 171 -17.67 24.75 -0.30
CA GLU A 171 -17.36 26.18 -0.14
C GLU A 171 -15.97 26.42 0.45
N LYS A 172 -15.17 27.30 -0.15
CA LYS A 172 -13.87 27.74 0.43
C LYS A 172 -12.92 26.57 0.79
N PRO A 173 -12.69 25.62 -0.12
CA PRO A 173 -11.96 24.39 0.19
C PRO A 173 -10.50 24.66 0.58
N LEU A 174 -9.82 25.63 -0.06
CA LEU A 174 -8.47 26.04 0.34
C LEU A 174 -8.44 26.54 1.78
N GLN A 175 -9.38 27.40 2.17
CA GLN A 175 -9.42 27.92 3.53
C GLN A 175 -9.74 26.82 4.55
N GLN A 176 -10.57 25.83 4.20
CA GLN A 176 -10.80 24.65 5.03
C GLN A 176 -9.52 23.84 5.22
N ILE A 177 -8.80 23.55 4.14
CA ILE A 177 -7.55 22.77 4.16
C ILE A 177 -6.48 23.50 4.96
N VAL A 178 -6.21 24.78 4.68
CA VAL A 178 -5.20 25.57 5.39
C VAL A 178 -5.50 25.68 6.88
N LYS A 179 -6.77 25.89 7.26
CA LYS A 179 -7.16 25.90 8.68
C LYS A 179 -6.93 24.53 9.32
N ARG A 180 -7.28 23.44 8.64
CA ARG A 180 -7.16 22.08 9.16
C ARG A 180 -5.70 21.61 9.28
N ILE A 181 -4.84 21.99 8.33
CA ILE A 181 -3.39 21.76 8.42
C ILE A 181 -2.83 22.55 9.61
N LYS A 182 -3.16 23.83 9.75
CA LYS A 182 -2.73 24.63 10.92
C LYS A 182 -3.23 24.06 12.26
N GLU A 183 -4.42 23.46 12.30
CA GLU A 183 -4.91 22.74 13.47
C GLU A 183 -4.07 21.48 13.73
N LEU A 184 -3.78 20.67 12.71
CA LEU A 184 -2.95 19.48 12.82
C LEU A 184 -1.53 19.82 13.29
N ASP A 185 -0.89 20.83 12.70
CA ASP A 185 0.44 21.30 13.09
C ASP A 185 0.48 21.73 14.56
N ARG A 186 -0.52 22.48 15.04
CA ARG A 186 -0.64 22.86 16.47
C ARG A 186 -0.83 21.65 17.38
N THR A 187 -1.45 20.59 16.89
CA THR A 187 -1.65 19.34 17.65
C THR A 187 -0.36 18.50 17.67
N PHE A 188 0.47 18.57 16.63
CA PHE A 188 1.79 17.94 16.57
C PHE A 188 2.77 18.57 17.58
N TYR A 189 2.81 19.90 17.69
CA TYR A 189 3.63 20.60 18.69
C TYR A 189 3.19 20.38 20.15
N SER A 190 1.97 19.87 20.39
CA SER A 190 1.45 19.60 21.74
C SER A 190 1.46 18.11 22.11
N LYS A 191 2.01 17.25 21.25
CA LYS A 191 2.06 15.79 21.44
C LYS A 191 3.47 15.22 21.64
N GLU A 192 4.39 15.99 22.24
CA GLU A 192 5.65 15.42 22.73
C GLU A 192 5.51 14.56 24.00
N GLN A 193 4.29 14.21 24.40
CA GLN A 193 4.05 13.18 25.42
C GLN A 193 2.94 12.23 24.94
N VAL A 194 3.33 11.18 24.20
CA VAL A 194 2.47 10.01 24.01
C VAL A 194 3.23 8.78 24.50
N ASN A 195 2.60 8.08 25.44
CA ASN A 195 3.09 6.87 26.10
C ASN A 195 3.63 5.83 25.10
N GLN A 196 4.69 5.15 25.55
CA GLN A 196 5.55 4.20 24.85
C GLN A 196 4.91 2.85 24.46
N GLU A 197 3.58 2.73 24.39
CA GLU A 197 2.96 1.47 23.97
C GLU A 197 2.62 1.51 22.47
N ASN A 198 3.29 0.65 21.70
CA ASN A 198 3.16 0.50 20.24
C ASN A 198 1.79 -0.04 19.79
N PHE A 199 0.76 -0.04 20.63
CA PHE A 199 -0.54 -0.61 20.31
C PHE A 199 -1.69 0.13 21.01
N SER A 200 -2.87 0.11 20.39
CA SER A 200 -4.12 0.60 21.00
C SER A 200 -5.34 -0.14 20.45
N TYR A 201 -6.43 -0.19 21.21
CA TYR A 201 -7.68 -0.85 20.81
C TYR A 201 -8.87 0.09 20.98
N LYS A 202 -9.91 -0.09 20.16
CA LYS A 202 -11.07 0.82 20.08
C LYS A 202 -12.36 0.04 19.82
N GLN A 203 -13.48 0.70 20.14
CA GLN A 203 -14.84 0.20 19.92
C GLN A 203 -15.12 -1.10 20.68
N GLU A 204 -15.32 -0.97 21.99
CA GLU A 204 -15.78 -2.06 22.84
C GLU A 204 -17.12 -2.62 22.34
N HIS A 205 -17.30 -3.94 22.45
CA HIS A 205 -18.56 -4.61 22.11
C HIS A 205 -18.76 -5.87 22.97
N PHE A 206 -19.94 -6.47 22.83
CA PHE A 206 -20.34 -7.69 23.57
C PHE A 206 -20.83 -8.82 22.66
N GLU A 207 -20.78 -8.61 21.33
CA GLU A 207 -21.41 -9.48 20.32
C GLU A 207 -20.44 -10.48 19.67
N GLY A 208 -19.17 -10.48 20.06
CA GLY A 208 -18.15 -11.32 19.42
C GLY A 208 -18.07 -12.72 20.01
N PRO A 209 -17.49 -13.67 19.26
CA PRO A 209 -17.19 -14.98 19.83
C PRO A 209 -16.12 -14.79 20.92
N VAL A 210 -16.37 -15.29 22.13
CA VAL A 210 -15.46 -15.10 23.26
C VAL A 210 -15.36 -16.39 24.10
N PRO A 211 -14.16 -16.91 24.35
CA PRO A 211 -14.01 -18.14 25.14
C PRO A 211 -14.16 -17.92 26.65
N ASN A 212 -13.89 -16.70 27.15
CA ASN A 212 -13.82 -16.35 28.58
C ASN A 212 -14.45 -14.97 28.87
N GLN A 213 -14.53 -14.55 30.14
CA GLN A 213 -14.89 -13.17 30.53
C GLN A 213 -13.79 -12.15 30.16
N ASN A 214 -13.56 -11.95 28.86
CA ASN A 214 -12.66 -10.93 28.32
C ASN A 214 -13.45 -9.73 27.82
N ILE A 215 -12.85 -8.54 27.90
CA ILE A 215 -13.39 -7.33 27.29
C ILE A 215 -13.10 -7.42 25.78
N GLN A 216 -14.10 -7.15 24.95
CA GLN A 216 -14.02 -7.38 23.51
C GLN A 216 -13.99 -6.06 22.74
N PHE A 217 -13.18 -5.98 21.69
CA PHE A 217 -13.01 -4.76 20.87
C PHE A 217 -13.08 -5.08 19.37
N LYS A 218 -13.61 -4.13 18.59
CA LYS A 218 -13.71 -4.28 17.13
C LYS A 218 -12.43 -3.90 16.40
N LYS A 219 -11.59 -3.04 17.00
CA LYS A 219 -10.43 -2.44 16.33
C LYS A 219 -9.17 -2.55 17.17
N LEU A 220 -8.08 -2.92 16.52
CA LEU A 220 -6.72 -2.98 17.06
C LEU A 220 -5.80 -2.18 16.13
N ILE A 221 -5.00 -1.29 16.70
CA ILE A 221 -3.96 -0.54 16.02
C ILE A 221 -2.65 -1.07 16.57
N LEU A 222 -1.87 -1.73 15.72
CA LEU A 222 -0.51 -2.19 16.01
C LEU A 222 0.44 -1.30 15.22
N GLU A 223 1.25 -0.54 15.93
CA GLU A 223 2.10 0.52 15.38
C GLU A 223 1.28 1.54 14.57
N LYS A 224 1.27 1.43 13.24
CA LYS A 224 0.47 2.27 12.33
C LYS A 224 -0.60 1.49 11.57
N ILE A 225 -0.70 0.18 11.81
CA ILE A 225 -1.55 -0.74 11.05
C ILE A 225 -2.87 -0.96 11.81
N LEU A 226 -3.99 -0.69 11.14
CA LEU A 226 -5.33 -0.93 11.67
C LEU A 226 -5.82 -2.34 11.30
N PHE A 227 -6.22 -3.11 12.30
CA PHE A 227 -7.08 -4.28 12.18
C PHE A 227 -8.50 -3.91 12.61
N ASN A 228 -9.49 -4.34 11.82
CA ASN A 228 -10.89 -4.05 12.07
C ASN A 228 -11.74 -5.27 11.72
N ILE A 229 -12.32 -5.91 12.73
CA ILE A 229 -13.10 -7.15 12.55
C ILE A 229 -14.39 -6.90 11.74
N GLY A 230 -14.89 -5.66 11.70
CA GLY A 230 -16.06 -5.29 10.89
C GLY A 230 -15.74 -5.10 9.41
N SER A 231 -14.47 -5.17 9.02
CA SER A 231 -14.00 -4.98 7.65
C SER A 231 -13.24 -6.23 7.22
N LEU A 232 -13.76 -6.93 6.21
CA LEU A 232 -13.14 -8.16 5.73
C LEU A 232 -11.68 -7.94 5.34
N SER A 233 -11.38 -6.84 4.63
CA SER A 233 -10.02 -6.49 4.20
C SER A 233 -9.05 -6.20 5.34
N ASP A 234 -9.55 -5.88 6.54
CA ASP A 234 -8.73 -5.54 7.70
C ASP A 234 -8.72 -6.62 8.78
N SER A 235 -9.31 -7.78 8.49
CA SER A 235 -9.56 -8.86 9.45
C SER A 235 -8.58 -10.02 9.34
N PHE A 236 -7.49 -9.89 8.59
CA PHE A 236 -6.53 -10.99 8.37
C PHE A 236 -5.11 -10.62 8.79
N CYS A 237 -4.41 -11.58 9.39
CA CYS A 237 -3.02 -11.45 9.79
C CYS A 237 -2.22 -12.72 9.47
N TYR A 238 -0.91 -12.54 9.28
CA TYR A 238 0.08 -13.61 9.16
C TYR A 238 0.82 -13.71 10.48
N LEU A 239 0.85 -14.93 11.02
CA LEU A 239 1.46 -15.21 12.31
C LEU A 239 2.93 -15.62 12.13
N THR A 240 3.73 -15.41 13.18
CA THR A 240 5.16 -15.79 13.21
C THR A 240 5.41 -17.29 13.00
N ASN A 241 4.40 -18.13 13.25
CA ASN A 241 4.45 -19.57 13.00
C ASN A 241 4.08 -19.97 11.56
N GLY A 242 3.91 -19.00 10.65
CA GLY A 242 3.62 -19.22 9.24
C GLY A 242 2.15 -19.36 8.87
N ASN A 243 1.24 -19.28 9.85
CA ASN A 243 -0.19 -19.46 9.61
C ASN A 243 -0.91 -18.13 9.31
N ILE A 244 -1.95 -18.21 8.48
CA ILE A 244 -2.85 -17.09 8.21
C ILE A 244 -4.08 -17.23 9.11
N MET A 245 -4.41 -16.16 9.83
CA MET A 245 -5.53 -16.12 10.75
C MET A 245 -6.52 -15.03 10.34
N LYS A 246 -7.81 -15.40 10.31
CA LYS A 246 -8.93 -14.45 10.29
C LYS A 246 -9.25 -14.04 11.73
N ILE A 247 -9.03 -12.78 12.04
CA ILE A 247 -9.36 -12.15 13.32
C ILE A 247 -10.86 -11.86 13.32
N GLU A 248 -11.58 -12.47 14.26
CA GLU A 248 -13.02 -12.29 14.44
C GLU A 248 -13.36 -11.61 15.77
N ASN A 249 -12.37 -11.45 16.65
CA ASN A 249 -12.49 -10.69 17.87
C ASN A 249 -11.12 -10.22 18.40
N ILE A 250 -11.09 -9.13 19.16
CA ILE A 250 -9.92 -8.65 19.90
C ILE A 250 -10.27 -8.68 21.38
N LEU A 251 -9.47 -9.40 22.17
CA LEU A 251 -9.76 -9.68 23.57
C LEU A 251 -8.72 -9.00 24.45
N VAL A 252 -9.18 -8.25 25.44
CA VAL A 252 -8.32 -7.54 26.39
C VAL A 252 -8.64 -8.00 27.81
N LYS A 253 -7.60 -8.30 28.57
CA LYS A 253 -7.68 -8.57 30.01
C LYS A 253 -6.52 -7.92 30.76
N LYS A 254 -5.36 -8.59 30.78
CA LYS A 254 -4.08 -8.02 31.20
C LYS A 254 -3.23 -7.69 29.99
N ASP A 255 -3.17 -8.64 29.05
CA ASP A 255 -2.60 -8.47 27.73
C ASP A 255 -3.71 -8.41 26.66
N ILE A 256 -3.29 -8.13 25.43
CA ILE A 256 -4.15 -8.06 24.25
C ILE A 256 -3.96 -9.32 23.42
N TYR A 257 -5.07 -9.92 23.01
CA TYR A 257 -5.11 -11.12 22.20
C TYR A 257 -5.99 -10.91 20.98
N VAL A 258 -5.65 -11.57 19.89
CA VAL A 258 -6.55 -11.75 18.75
C VAL A 258 -7.20 -13.13 18.85
N TYR A 259 -8.48 -13.19 18.53
CA TYR A 259 -9.28 -14.41 18.58
C TYR A 259 -10.02 -14.59 17.25
N GLY A 260 -10.01 -15.82 16.75
CA GLY A 260 -10.51 -16.11 15.41
C GLY A 260 -10.01 -17.44 14.90
N ARG A 261 -10.05 -17.64 13.59
CA ARG A 261 -9.83 -18.96 12.98
C ARG A 261 -8.61 -18.94 12.05
N ILE A 262 -7.84 -20.02 12.09
CA ILE A 262 -6.67 -20.22 11.24
C ILE A 262 -7.09 -20.98 9.98
N PHE A 263 -6.55 -20.62 8.82
CA PHE A 263 -6.74 -21.39 7.60
C PHE A 263 -5.97 -22.72 7.66
N LEU A 264 -6.65 -23.83 7.36
CA LEU A 264 -6.09 -25.19 7.42
C LEU A 264 -5.27 -25.53 6.17
N GLU A 265 -5.66 -24.97 5.03
CA GLU A 265 -4.99 -25.20 3.75
C GLU A 265 -4.38 -23.88 3.28
N SER A 266 -3.06 -23.85 3.10
CA SER A 266 -2.34 -22.70 2.56
C SER A 266 -1.31 -23.21 1.55
N ASN A 267 -1.37 -22.70 0.33
CA ASN A 267 -0.52 -23.10 -0.79
C ASN A 267 0.06 -21.88 -1.51
N ASN A 268 1.11 -22.09 -2.29
CA ASN A 268 1.64 -21.07 -3.19
C ASN A 268 0.58 -20.67 -4.24
N LEU A 269 0.42 -19.36 -4.46
CA LEU A 269 -0.37 -18.81 -5.56
C LEU A 269 0.26 -19.11 -6.92
N PHE A 270 1.59 -19.04 -6.98
CA PHE A 270 2.38 -19.41 -8.13
C PHE A 270 3.70 -20.06 -7.68
N PRO A 271 4.19 -21.08 -8.39
CA PRO A 271 5.48 -21.71 -8.10
C PRO A 271 6.64 -21.16 -8.95
N HIS A 272 6.35 -20.29 -9.92
CA HIS A 272 7.34 -19.73 -10.86
C HIS A 272 7.11 -18.23 -11.01
N PRO A 273 8.16 -17.40 -11.15
CA PRO A 273 9.59 -17.74 -11.22
C PRO A 273 10.20 -18.19 -9.88
N CYS A 274 9.50 -17.97 -8.77
CA CYS A 274 9.79 -18.57 -7.47
C CYS A 274 8.48 -18.91 -6.75
N ASP A 275 8.57 -19.66 -5.65
CA ASP A 275 7.42 -19.90 -4.79
C ASP A 275 6.92 -18.60 -4.17
N SER A 276 5.62 -18.32 -4.34
CA SER A 276 5.00 -17.09 -3.84
C SER A 276 5.08 -16.94 -2.31
N SER A 277 5.20 -18.05 -1.58
CA SER A 277 5.39 -18.06 -0.12
C SER A 277 6.69 -17.39 0.34
N ILE A 278 7.72 -17.28 -0.52
CA ILE A 278 8.94 -16.50 -0.23
C ILE A 278 8.59 -15.03 0.08
N LEU A 279 7.55 -14.52 -0.56
CA LEU A 279 7.03 -13.17 -0.38
C LEU A 279 5.83 -13.13 0.58
N ASN A 280 5.54 -14.20 1.31
CA ASN A 280 4.33 -14.39 2.11
C ASN A 280 3.02 -14.27 1.31
N ILE A 281 3.02 -14.66 0.03
CA ILE A 281 1.83 -14.65 -0.83
C ILE A 281 1.27 -16.08 -0.90
N TYR A 282 -0.02 -16.22 -0.59
CA TYR A 282 -0.66 -17.53 -0.45
C TYR A 282 -2.06 -17.58 -1.04
N ILE A 283 -2.51 -18.76 -1.44
CA ILE A 283 -3.93 -19.11 -1.53
C ILE A 283 -4.25 -19.91 -0.27
N ALA A 284 -5.27 -19.49 0.48
CA ALA A 284 -5.72 -20.25 1.65
C ALA A 284 -7.22 -20.56 1.61
N LYS A 285 -7.56 -21.75 2.09
CA LYS A 285 -8.91 -22.31 2.14
C LYS A 285 -9.18 -22.92 3.51
N ASN A 286 -10.47 -23.12 3.81
CA ASN A 286 -10.97 -23.84 4.97
C ASN A 286 -10.51 -23.25 6.32
N LEU A 287 -11.41 -22.48 6.95
CA LEU A 287 -11.17 -22.01 8.32
C LEU A 287 -11.33 -23.16 9.30
N GLY A 288 -10.31 -23.36 10.14
CA GLY A 288 -10.31 -24.33 11.22
C GLY A 288 -11.07 -23.84 12.46
N GLU A 289 -10.74 -24.45 13.59
CA GLU A 289 -11.32 -24.09 14.89
C GLU A 289 -10.85 -22.73 15.39
N TYR A 290 -11.61 -22.18 16.33
CA TYR A 290 -11.23 -20.94 16.99
C TYR A 290 -9.96 -21.12 17.82
N SER A 291 -9.08 -20.13 17.72
CA SER A 291 -7.83 -20.08 18.44
C SER A 291 -7.56 -18.66 18.93
N ILE A 292 -6.87 -18.57 20.07
CA ILE A 292 -6.41 -17.32 20.66
C ILE A 292 -4.90 -17.18 20.42
N ARG A 293 -4.47 -15.99 20.03
CA ARG A 293 -3.05 -15.67 19.79
C ARG A 293 -2.69 -14.33 20.43
N SER A 294 -1.45 -14.19 20.87
CA SER A 294 -0.94 -12.91 21.35
C SER A 294 -0.85 -11.95 20.17
N VAL A 295 -1.08 -10.66 20.40
CA VAL A 295 -0.80 -9.63 19.38
C VAL A 295 0.68 -9.61 18.97
N GLN A 296 1.58 -10.09 19.83
CA GLN A 296 3.01 -10.23 19.53
C GLN A 296 3.31 -11.34 18.52
N ASP A 297 2.37 -12.28 18.32
CA ASP A 297 2.51 -13.35 17.33
C ASP A 297 2.16 -12.86 15.91
N ILE A 298 1.63 -11.64 15.75
CA ILE A 298 1.30 -11.06 14.45
C ILE A 298 2.59 -10.55 13.82
N GLN A 299 2.96 -11.15 12.69
CA GLN A 299 4.09 -10.70 11.89
C GLN A 299 3.67 -9.59 10.93
N ASN A 300 2.65 -9.83 10.09
CA ASN A 300 2.17 -8.89 9.08
C ASN A 300 0.64 -8.85 9.03
N LYS A 301 0.08 -7.72 8.61
CA LYS A 301 -1.31 -7.67 8.14
C LYS A 301 -1.41 -8.26 6.73
N MET A 302 -2.49 -8.98 6.46
CA MET A 302 -2.73 -9.60 5.15
C MET A 302 -3.93 -8.95 4.47
N ILE A 303 -3.76 -8.58 3.21
CA ILE A 303 -4.86 -8.19 2.31
C ILE A 303 -5.39 -9.46 1.67
N ALA A 304 -6.72 -9.62 1.67
CA ALA A 304 -7.39 -10.79 1.12
C ALA A 304 -8.22 -10.43 -0.12
N PHE A 305 -8.09 -11.22 -1.18
CA PHE A 305 -8.94 -11.19 -2.37
C PHE A 305 -9.80 -12.44 -2.41
N ILE A 306 -11.11 -12.27 -2.58
CA ILE A 306 -12.09 -13.36 -2.59
C ILE A 306 -11.99 -14.13 -3.91
N GLN A 307 -11.99 -15.46 -3.83
CA GLN A 307 -12.17 -16.38 -4.96
C GLN A 307 -13.31 -17.36 -4.69
N GLU A 308 -13.77 -18.07 -5.73
CA GLU A 308 -14.90 -19.04 -5.64
C GLU A 308 -14.73 -20.07 -4.52
N GLU A 309 -13.49 -20.51 -4.24
CA GLU A 309 -13.22 -21.53 -3.23
C GLU A 309 -12.21 -21.09 -2.15
N GLY A 310 -12.01 -19.80 -1.90
CA GLY A 310 -11.05 -19.36 -0.88
C GLY A 310 -10.61 -17.92 -1.00
N PHE A 311 -9.41 -17.64 -0.50
CA PHE A 311 -8.83 -16.30 -0.49
C PHE A 311 -7.39 -16.32 -1.00
N ILE A 312 -7.04 -15.32 -1.81
CA ILE A 312 -5.64 -15.00 -2.10
C ILE A 312 -5.19 -13.94 -1.09
N PHE A 313 -4.04 -14.18 -0.47
CA PHE A 313 -3.44 -13.31 0.53
C PHE A 313 -2.15 -12.70 0.02
N PHE A 314 -2.03 -11.38 0.19
CA PHE A 314 -0.79 -10.63 0.01
C PHE A 314 -0.44 -9.91 1.32
N PRO A 315 0.85 -9.83 1.70
CA PRO A 315 1.23 -9.03 2.85
C PRO A 315 1.04 -7.56 2.55
N LEU A 316 0.55 -6.80 3.53
CA LEU A 316 0.63 -5.35 3.50
C LEU A 316 2.10 -4.95 3.75
N LEU A 317 2.72 -4.28 2.78
CA LEU A 317 4.15 -3.93 2.82
C LEU A 317 4.42 -2.64 3.62
N HIS A 318 3.42 -1.76 3.76
CA HIS A 318 3.53 -0.43 4.40
C HIS A 318 2.29 -0.07 5.22
#